data_AF-A0A9P0PJG6-F1
#
_entry.id   AF-A0A9P0PJG6-F1
#
_cell.length_a   1.000
_cell.length_b   1.000
_cell.length_c   1.000
_cell.angle_alpha   90.00
_cell.angle_beta   90.00
_cell.angle_gamma   90.00
#
_symmetry.space_group_name_H-M   'P 1'
#
loop_
_entity.id
_entity.type
_entity.pdbx_description
1 polymer ?
#
loop_
_entity_poly.entity_id
_entity_poly.type
_entity_poly.pdbx_seq_one_letter_code
_entity_poly.pdbx_strand_id
1 'polypeptide(L)'
;MTSEDFVIGYLRILDEKNHNADTVRLLGSIVDTSKDGLISYAEFQAFEGLLCFPDALYKTAFQLFDTNGNGMVSFQEFSEVIQKTELHKKIPFNLNSPFIQLYFGKDKSRLVSYSEFSQFLHDFHEEYAIEGFRRADKNGTGFISILDFQEIMSSIKSHLLTSQVQSHLIEAAQLSQGAGSRVSFPYFIAFNSLLNNMELVKRIYLNVTNGHRTQEVSKEEFMHSAQAMSQMTPLEVDILFHLCDILHQTG
;
A
#
# COMPACT_ATOMS: atom_id res chain seq x y z
N MET A 1 -22.48 -7.73 21.69
CA MET A 1 -23.14 -6.96 20.61
C MET A 1 -22.90 -7.67 19.29
N THR A 2 -23.78 -7.56 18.32
CA THR A 2 -23.59 -8.16 17.00
C THR A 2 -22.59 -7.34 16.17
N SER A 3 -22.13 -7.89 15.04
CA SER A 3 -21.32 -7.14 14.08
C SER A 3 -22.08 -5.91 13.52
N GLU A 4 -23.41 -6.02 13.34
CA GLU A 4 -24.25 -4.90 12.90
C GLU A 4 -24.33 -3.81 13.97
N ASP A 5 -24.55 -4.18 15.23
CA ASP A 5 -24.57 -3.23 16.36
C ASP A 5 -23.28 -2.41 16.40
N PHE A 6 -22.13 -3.07 16.19
CA PHE A 6 -20.83 -2.42 16.23
C PHE A 6 -20.56 -1.56 14.98
N VAL A 7 -20.69 -2.12 13.78
CA VAL A 7 -20.28 -1.46 12.53
C VAL A 7 -21.27 -0.38 12.09
N ILE A 8 -22.58 -0.68 12.18
CA ILE A 8 -23.64 0.22 11.72
C ILE A 8 -24.11 1.09 12.88
N GLY A 9 -24.43 0.47 14.03
CA GLY A 9 -24.99 1.19 15.17
C GLY A 9 -23.98 2.12 15.85
N TYR A 10 -22.81 1.59 16.22
CA TYR A 10 -21.79 2.31 16.98
C TYR A 10 -20.84 3.13 16.08
N LEU A 11 -20.16 2.49 15.12
CA LEU A 11 -19.19 3.16 14.25
C LEU A 11 -19.84 4.03 13.18
N ARG A 12 -21.07 3.73 12.76
CA ARG A 12 -21.83 4.48 11.74
C ARG A 12 -21.08 4.69 10.43
N ILE A 13 -20.26 3.70 10.04
CA ILE A 13 -19.42 3.76 8.83
C ILE A 13 -20.14 3.23 7.58
N LEU A 14 -21.24 2.49 7.74
CA LEU A 14 -22.05 1.95 6.66
C LEU A 14 -23.52 2.38 6.81
N ASP A 15 -24.23 2.44 5.68
CA ASP A 15 -25.65 2.80 5.63
C ASP A 15 -26.53 1.70 6.26
N GLU A 16 -27.56 2.08 7.02
CA GLU A 16 -28.46 1.13 7.70
C GLU A 16 -29.27 0.24 6.73
N LYS A 17 -29.59 0.74 5.53
CA LYS A 17 -30.49 0.08 4.57
C LYS A 17 -29.77 -0.49 3.36
N ASN A 18 -28.64 0.10 2.97
CA ASN A 18 -27.90 -0.29 1.77
C ASN A 18 -26.42 -0.55 2.10
N HIS A 19 -26.15 -1.67 2.76
CA HIS A 19 -24.80 -2.14 3.06
C HIS A 19 -24.56 -3.57 2.58
N ASN A 20 -23.29 -3.90 2.40
CA ASN A 20 -22.86 -5.25 2.09
C ASN A 20 -22.65 -6.04 3.40
N ALA A 21 -23.42 -7.13 3.59
CA ALA A 21 -23.37 -7.95 4.80
C ALA A 21 -21.99 -8.58 5.04
N ASP A 22 -21.25 -8.94 3.99
CA ASP A 22 -19.89 -9.48 4.13
C ASP A 22 -18.93 -8.43 4.70
N THR A 23 -19.09 -7.16 4.35
CA THR A 23 -18.28 -6.06 4.88
C THR A 23 -18.53 -5.85 6.37
N VAL A 24 -19.80 -5.90 6.79
CA VAL A 24 -20.17 -5.82 8.21
C VAL A 24 -19.56 -6.97 8.99
N ARG A 25 -19.69 -8.20 8.51
CA ARG A 25 -19.10 -9.38 9.13
C ARG A 25 -17.58 -9.29 9.21
N LEU A 26 -16.93 -8.84 8.13
CA LEU A 26 -15.49 -8.72 8.06
C LEU A 26 -14.96 -7.70 9.08
N LEU A 27 -15.57 -6.53 9.17
CA LEU A 27 -15.18 -5.50 10.13
C LEU A 27 -15.51 -5.90 11.57
N GLY A 28 -16.64 -6.56 11.81
CA GLY A 28 -16.98 -7.10 13.12
C GLY A 28 -15.97 -8.17 13.57
N SER A 29 -15.51 -9.02 12.65
CA SER A 29 -14.56 -10.10 12.96
C SER A 29 -13.17 -9.63 13.40
N ILE A 30 -12.83 -8.36 13.17
CA ILE A 30 -11.59 -7.75 13.69
C ILE A 30 -11.67 -7.65 15.22
N VAL A 31 -12.85 -7.33 15.73
CA VAL A 31 -13.08 -7.10 17.17
C VAL A 31 -13.49 -8.39 17.87
N ASP A 32 -14.28 -9.24 17.20
CA ASP A 32 -14.58 -10.59 17.66
C ASP A 32 -13.33 -11.48 17.55
N THR A 33 -12.56 -11.51 18.63
CA THR A 33 -11.33 -12.31 18.73
C THR A 33 -11.63 -13.77 19.05
N SER A 34 -12.74 -14.03 19.74
CA SER A 34 -13.19 -15.38 20.09
C SER A 34 -13.76 -16.15 18.90
N LYS A 35 -14.14 -15.44 17.84
CA LYS A 35 -14.79 -15.93 16.62
C LYS A 35 -16.13 -16.62 16.90
N ASP A 36 -16.84 -16.18 17.95
CA ASP A 36 -18.15 -16.71 18.32
C ASP A 36 -19.32 -16.01 17.58
N GLY A 37 -19.01 -14.98 16.78
CA GLY A 37 -19.96 -14.19 16.01
C GLY A 37 -20.53 -12.99 16.76
N LEU A 38 -20.12 -12.77 18.00
CA LEU A 38 -20.51 -11.65 18.84
C LEU A 38 -19.27 -10.91 19.37
N ILE A 39 -19.48 -9.67 19.76
CA ILE A 39 -18.44 -8.84 20.40
C ILE A 39 -18.82 -8.68 21.87
N SER A 40 -18.03 -9.29 22.74
CA SER A 40 -18.15 -9.14 24.20
C SER A 40 -17.65 -7.78 24.67
N TYR A 41 -17.96 -7.41 25.91
CA TYR A 41 -17.44 -6.16 26.50
C TYR A 41 -15.91 -6.18 26.62
N ALA A 42 -15.33 -7.33 26.97
CA ALA A 42 -13.88 -7.48 27.09
C ALA A 42 -13.19 -7.29 25.72
N GLU A 43 -13.76 -7.84 24.65
CA GLU A 43 -13.27 -7.65 23.28
C GLU A 43 -13.39 -6.21 22.81
N PHE A 44 -14.53 -5.57 23.08
CA PHE A 44 -14.73 -4.15 22.79
C PHE A 44 -13.68 -3.27 23.50
N GLN A 45 -13.46 -3.51 24.79
CA GLN A 45 -12.45 -2.77 25.57
C GLN A 45 -11.02 -3.05 25.08
N ALA A 46 -10.72 -4.30 24.71
CA ALA A 46 -9.42 -4.66 24.15
C ALA A 46 -9.17 -3.96 22.81
N PHE A 47 -10.20 -3.85 21.96
CA PHE A 47 -10.11 -3.12 20.70
C PHE A 47 -9.94 -1.61 20.91
N GLU A 48 -10.60 -1.00 21.88
CA GLU A 48 -10.36 0.41 22.23
C GLU A 48 -8.88 0.62 22.63
N GLY A 49 -8.34 -0.25 23.49
CA GLY A 49 -6.93 -0.21 23.86
C GLY A 49 -5.99 -0.44 22.67
N LEU A 50 -6.38 -1.30 21.72
CA LEU A 50 -5.63 -1.54 20.49
C LEU A 50 -5.48 -0.27 19.65
N LEU A 51 -6.53 0.54 19.54
CA LEU A 51 -6.54 1.78 18.76
C LEU A 51 -5.62 2.86 19.35
N CYS A 52 -5.21 2.74 20.61
CA CYS A 52 -4.25 3.66 21.24
C CYS A 52 -2.79 3.34 20.91
N PHE A 53 -2.47 2.19 20.31
CA PHE A 53 -1.10 1.86 19.96
C PHE A 53 -0.65 2.55 18.66
N PRO A 54 0.65 2.92 18.54
CA PRO A 54 1.17 3.59 17.36
C PRO A 54 1.11 2.72 16.09
N ASP A 55 1.06 1.39 16.24
CA ASP A 55 0.99 0.39 15.18
C ASP A 55 -0.42 -0.19 14.99
N ALA A 56 -1.46 0.49 15.51
CA ALA A 56 -2.85 0.04 15.47
C ALA A 56 -3.30 -0.41 14.07
N LEU A 57 -2.91 0.30 13.02
CA LEU A 57 -3.22 -0.07 11.63
C LEU A 57 -2.74 -1.49 11.27
N TYR A 58 -1.52 -1.85 11.64
CA TYR A 58 -0.98 -3.18 11.40
C TYR A 58 -1.67 -4.24 12.26
N LYS A 59 -2.01 -3.92 13.50
CA LYS A 59 -2.71 -4.85 14.40
C LYS A 59 -4.13 -5.14 13.92
N THR A 60 -4.85 -4.11 13.48
CA THR A 60 -6.17 -4.24 12.85
C THR A 60 -6.10 -5.06 11.57
N ALA A 61 -5.10 -4.79 10.71
CA ALA A 61 -4.87 -5.61 9.51
C ALA A 61 -4.54 -7.06 9.89
N PHE A 62 -3.76 -7.31 10.93
CA PHE A 62 -3.47 -8.67 11.37
C PHE A 62 -4.74 -9.41 11.83
N GLN A 63 -5.58 -8.77 12.64
CA GLN A 63 -6.86 -9.35 13.11
C GLN A 63 -7.85 -9.64 11.98
N LEU A 64 -7.80 -8.86 10.90
CA LEU A 64 -8.56 -9.10 9.68
C LEU A 64 -8.14 -10.41 9.00
N PHE A 65 -6.86 -10.76 9.06
CA PHE A 65 -6.28 -11.95 8.45
C PHE A 65 -6.30 -13.17 9.38
N ASP A 66 -6.21 -12.99 10.70
CA ASP A 66 -6.38 -14.07 11.68
C ASP A 66 -7.86 -14.40 11.86
N THR A 67 -8.39 -15.24 10.97
CA THR A 67 -9.82 -15.55 10.92
C THR A 67 -10.26 -16.57 11.97
N ASN A 68 -9.32 -17.33 12.53
CA ASN A 68 -9.59 -18.32 13.58
C ASN A 68 -9.24 -17.83 15.00
N GLY A 69 -8.55 -16.68 15.13
CA GLY A 69 -8.25 -16.05 16.41
C GLY A 69 -7.09 -16.67 17.19
N ASN A 70 -6.24 -17.48 16.55
CA ASN A 70 -5.13 -18.16 17.22
C ASN A 70 -3.87 -17.30 17.40
N GLY A 71 -3.89 -16.04 16.92
CA GLY A 71 -2.78 -15.10 17.01
C GLY A 71 -1.69 -15.33 15.96
N MET A 72 -1.96 -16.10 14.92
CA MET A 72 -1.07 -16.39 13.79
C MET A 72 -1.85 -16.41 12.47
N VAL A 73 -1.20 -16.07 11.36
CA VAL A 73 -1.82 -16.10 10.02
C VAL A 73 -1.30 -17.29 9.23
N SER A 74 -2.21 -18.15 8.78
CA SER A 74 -1.92 -19.24 7.85
C SER A 74 -1.98 -18.79 6.39
N PHE A 75 -1.40 -19.58 5.47
CA PHE A 75 -1.51 -19.33 4.03
C PHE A 75 -2.97 -19.31 3.56
N GLN A 76 -3.80 -20.19 4.10
CA GLN A 76 -5.21 -20.30 3.72
C GLN A 76 -5.96 -19.01 4.04
N GLU A 77 -5.78 -18.50 5.25
CA GLU A 77 -6.41 -17.25 5.70
C GLU A 77 -5.96 -16.05 4.87
N PHE A 78 -4.64 -15.95 4.63
CA PHE A 78 -4.10 -14.94 3.73
C PHE A 78 -4.71 -15.02 2.33
N SER A 79 -4.72 -16.21 1.75
CA SER A 79 -5.26 -16.45 0.41
C SER A 79 -6.73 -16.05 0.32
N GLU A 80 -7.54 -16.43 1.31
CA GLU A 80 -8.97 -16.12 1.34
C GLU A 80 -9.24 -14.61 1.41
N VAL A 81 -8.51 -13.88 2.25
CA VAL A 81 -8.67 -12.43 2.36
C VAL A 81 -8.22 -11.73 1.07
N ILE A 82 -7.04 -12.08 0.54
CA ILE A 82 -6.53 -11.48 -0.70
C ILE A 82 -7.47 -11.71 -1.88
N GLN A 83 -8.00 -12.92 -2.05
CA GLN A 83 -8.91 -13.24 -3.15
C GLN A 83 -10.23 -12.45 -3.11
N LYS A 84 -10.65 -11.98 -1.93
CA LYS A 84 -11.84 -11.14 -1.78
C LYS A 84 -11.59 -9.68 -2.18
N THR A 85 -10.33 -9.24 -2.24
CA THR A 85 -9.99 -7.85 -2.59
C THR A 85 -10.31 -7.52 -4.04
N GLU A 86 -10.81 -6.31 -4.29
CA GLU A 86 -11.03 -5.80 -5.64
C GLU A 86 -9.73 -5.73 -6.45
N LEU A 87 -8.61 -5.50 -5.77
CA LEU A 87 -7.29 -5.51 -6.38
C LEU A 87 -6.97 -6.86 -7.01
N HIS A 88 -7.20 -7.96 -6.28
CA HIS A 88 -6.94 -9.31 -6.79
C HIS A 88 -7.87 -9.72 -7.92
N LYS A 89 -9.12 -9.24 -7.91
CA LYS A 89 -10.06 -9.47 -9.02
C LYS A 89 -9.60 -8.78 -10.31
N LYS A 90 -9.02 -7.58 -10.21
CA LYS A 90 -8.50 -6.84 -11.36
C LYS A 90 -7.16 -7.37 -11.84
N ILE A 91 -6.24 -7.60 -10.92
CA ILE A 91 -4.87 -8.05 -11.21
C ILE A 91 -4.61 -9.28 -10.34
N PRO A 92 -4.84 -10.51 -10.85
CA PRO A 92 -4.63 -11.72 -10.07
C PRO A 92 -3.15 -11.92 -9.73
N PHE A 93 -2.86 -12.15 -8.45
CA PHE A 93 -1.52 -12.47 -7.95
C PHE A 93 -1.27 -13.98 -7.93
N ASN A 94 -0.08 -14.40 -8.34
CA ASN A 94 0.29 -15.80 -8.28
C ASN A 94 0.62 -16.24 -6.84
N LEU A 95 -0.36 -16.84 -6.16
CA LEU A 95 -0.21 -17.37 -4.80
C LEU A 95 0.68 -18.62 -4.69
N ASN A 96 1.27 -19.08 -5.79
CA ASN A 96 2.28 -20.14 -5.83
C ASN A 96 3.70 -19.60 -6.08
N SER A 97 3.88 -18.27 -6.09
CA SER A 97 5.15 -17.63 -6.38
C SER A 97 6.25 -17.99 -5.37
N PRO A 98 7.53 -17.89 -5.75
CA PRO A 98 8.65 -18.04 -4.82
C PRO A 98 8.54 -17.09 -3.62
N PHE A 99 8.01 -15.89 -3.82
CA PHE A 99 7.73 -14.92 -2.76
C PHE A 99 6.84 -15.52 -1.64
N ILE A 100 5.71 -16.13 -2.00
CA ILE A 100 4.80 -16.76 -1.03
C ILE A 100 5.50 -17.93 -0.31
N GLN A 101 6.32 -18.70 -1.03
CA GLN A 101 7.05 -19.82 -0.45
C GLN A 101 8.11 -19.39 0.57
N LEU A 102 8.69 -18.19 0.45
CA LEU A 102 9.63 -17.65 1.44
C LEU A 102 8.94 -17.36 2.78
N TYR A 103 7.67 -16.96 2.74
CA TYR A 103 6.89 -16.65 3.94
C TYR A 103 6.22 -17.88 4.54
N PHE A 104 5.52 -18.69 3.74
CA PHE A 104 4.71 -19.81 4.22
C PHE A 104 5.39 -21.19 4.09
N GLY A 105 6.59 -21.24 3.50
CA GLY A 105 7.27 -22.50 3.19
C GLY A 105 6.79 -23.13 1.88
N LYS A 106 7.54 -24.13 1.39
CA LYS A 106 7.27 -24.81 0.12
C LYS A 106 5.92 -25.54 0.11
N ASP A 107 5.55 -26.11 1.25
CA ASP A 107 4.30 -26.82 1.52
C ASP A 107 3.20 -25.91 2.07
N LYS A 108 3.50 -24.62 2.30
CA LYS A 108 2.58 -23.59 2.81
C LYS A 108 2.01 -23.88 4.21
N SER A 109 2.74 -24.64 5.03
CA SER A 109 2.32 -25.04 6.37
C SER A 109 2.80 -24.09 7.48
N ARG A 110 3.77 -23.21 7.20
CA ARG A 110 4.28 -22.27 8.20
C ARG A 110 3.21 -21.23 8.52
N LEU A 111 3.04 -20.96 9.81
CA LEU A 111 2.24 -19.87 10.32
C LEU A 111 3.10 -18.61 10.49
N VAL A 112 2.50 -17.45 10.22
CA VAL A 112 3.17 -16.15 10.27
C VAL A 112 2.69 -15.38 11.50
N SER A 113 3.62 -15.01 12.37
CA SER A 113 3.32 -14.20 13.57
C SER A 113 2.99 -12.75 13.22
N TYR A 114 2.45 -11.98 14.17
CA TYR A 114 2.17 -10.54 13.97
C TYR A 114 3.39 -9.76 13.43
N SER A 115 4.56 -9.92 14.06
CA SER A 115 5.78 -9.21 13.65
C SER A 115 6.25 -9.59 12.24
N GLU A 116 6.11 -10.86 11.88
CA GLU A 116 6.46 -11.33 10.54
C GLU A 116 5.39 -10.88 9.52
N PHE A 117 4.12 -10.84 9.93
CA PHE A 117 3.01 -10.40 9.10
C PHE A 117 3.12 -8.91 8.76
N SER A 118 3.55 -8.06 9.69
CA SER A 118 3.77 -6.63 9.38
C SER A 118 4.81 -6.43 8.29
N GLN A 119 5.90 -7.22 8.30
CA GLN A 119 6.90 -7.17 7.24
C GLN A 119 6.36 -7.79 5.95
N PHE A 120 5.70 -8.94 6.06
CA PHE A 120 5.10 -9.65 4.93
C PHE A 120 4.11 -8.78 4.16
N LEU A 121 3.21 -8.08 4.87
CA LEU A 121 2.22 -7.21 4.24
C LEU A 121 2.88 -6.04 3.50
N HIS A 122 3.93 -5.46 4.08
CA HIS A 122 4.73 -4.43 3.42
C HIS A 122 5.38 -4.97 2.13
N ASP A 123 6.09 -6.08 2.21
CA ASP A 123 6.77 -6.69 1.05
C ASP A 123 5.78 -7.17 -0.02
N PHE A 124 4.61 -7.66 0.40
CA PHE A 124 3.57 -8.16 -0.51
C PHE A 124 3.05 -7.05 -1.41
N HIS A 125 2.85 -5.84 -0.90
CA HIS A 125 2.44 -4.71 -1.73
C HIS A 125 3.48 -4.37 -2.81
N GLU A 126 4.76 -4.51 -2.52
CA GLU A 126 5.85 -4.29 -3.49
C GLU A 126 5.92 -5.42 -4.52
N GLU A 127 5.84 -6.68 -4.08
CA GLU A 127 5.81 -7.83 -5.01
C GLU A 127 4.58 -7.78 -5.92
N TYR A 128 3.43 -7.30 -5.42
CA TYR A 128 2.22 -7.11 -6.22
C TYR A 128 2.43 -6.10 -7.35
N ALA A 129 3.09 -4.98 -7.06
CA ALA A 129 3.41 -3.95 -8.05
C ALA A 129 4.35 -4.52 -9.12
N ILE A 130 5.36 -5.29 -8.71
CA ILE A 130 6.28 -5.99 -9.62
C ILE A 130 5.53 -7.00 -10.50
N GLU A 131 4.62 -7.78 -9.94
CA GLU A 131 3.81 -8.74 -10.70
C GLU A 131 2.91 -8.03 -11.73
N GLY A 132 2.34 -6.88 -11.37
CA GLY A 132 1.63 -6.01 -12.30
C GLY A 132 2.50 -5.59 -13.48
N PHE A 133 3.75 -5.16 -13.21
CA PHE A 133 4.71 -4.82 -14.25
C PHE A 133 5.06 -6.04 -15.14
N ARG A 134 5.40 -7.19 -14.53
CA ARG A 134 5.75 -8.42 -15.27
C ARG A 134 4.62 -8.85 -16.20
N ARG A 135 3.37 -8.69 -15.79
CA ARG A 135 2.19 -9.03 -16.60
C ARG A 135 2.01 -8.09 -17.79
N ALA A 136 2.34 -6.81 -17.62
CA ALA A 136 2.30 -5.82 -18.70
C ALA A 136 3.48 -6.00 -19.69
N ASP A 137 4.67 -6.38 -19.22
CA ASP A 137 5.84 -6.65 -20.05
C ASP A 137 5.81 -8.06 -20.68
N LYS A 138 4.83 -8.28 -21.56
CA LYS A 138 4.58 -9.58 -22.22
C LYS A 138 5.79 -10.14 -22.98
N ASN A 139 6.69 -9.27 -23.42
CA ASN A 139 7.84 -9.63 -24.25
C ASN A 139 9.14 -9.74 -23.43
N GLY A 140 9.11 -9.48 -22.12
CA GLY A 140 10.30 -9.51 -21.27
C GLY A 140 11.36 -8.49 -21.67
N THR A 141 10.93 -7.33 -22.16
CA THR A 141 11.83 -6.27 -22.65
C THR A 141 12.40 -5.41 -21.53
N GLY A 142 11.81 -5.46 -20.34
CA GLY A 142 12.07 -4.54 -19.23
C GLY A 142 11.32 -3.21 -19.35
N PHE A 143 10.37 -3.10 -20.28
CA PHE A 143 9.58 -1.89 -20.53
C PHE A 143 8.09 -2.20 -20.67
N ILE A 144 7.25 -1.28 -20.19
CA ILE A 144 5.79 -1.29 -20.36
C ILE A 144 5.31 -0.01 -21.06
N SER A 145 4.08 0.01 -21.58
CA SER A 145 3.54 1.25 -22.13
C SER A 145 3.14 2.23 -21.02
N ILE A 146 3.02 3.51 -21.34
CA ILE A 146 2.54 4.52 -20.37
C ILE A 146 1.10 4.23 -19.92
N LEU A 147 0.28 3.66 -20.80
CA LEU A 147 -1.09 3.27 -20.46
C LEU A 147 -1.10 2.11 -19.45
N ASP A 148 -0.25 1.10 -19.66
CA ASP A 148 -0.09 0.00 -18.70
C ASP A 148 0.41 0.54 -17.36
N PHE A 149 1.38 1.46 -17.37
CA PHE A 149 1.86 2.13 -16.16
C PHE A 149 0.73 2.83 -15.41
N GLN A 150 -0.07 3.65 -16.10
CA GLN A 150 -1.20 4.35 -15.50
C GLN A 150 -2.23 3.39 -14.92
N GLU A 151 -2.57 2.31 -15.63
CA GLU A 151 -3.52 1.29 -15.18
C GLU A 151 -3.02 0.58 -13.92
N ILE A 152 -1.75 0.17 -13.90
CA ILE A 152 -1.11 -0.48 -12.76
C ILE A 152 -1.10 0.46 -11.55
N MET A 153 -0.63 1.70 -11.71
CA MET A 153 -0.56 2.66 -10.61
C MET A 153 -1.95 3.02 -10.06
N SER A 154 -2.92 3.23 -10.94
CA SER A 154 -4.31 3.53 -10.54
C SER A 154 -5.05 2.35 -9.92
N SER A 155 -4.60 1.12 -10.16
CA SER A 155 -5.20 -0.08 -9.58
C SER A 155 -4.55 -0.46 -8.25
N ILE A 156 -3.23 -0.55 -8.21
CA ILE A 156 -2.47 -1.09 -7.06
C ILE A 156 -2.20 0.00 -6.00
N LYS A 157 -1.86 1.21 -6.44
CA LYS A 157 -1.34 2.28 -5.56
C LYS A 157 -2.25 3.51 -5.53
N SER A 158 -3.52 3.37 -5.88
CA SER A 158 -4.52 4.47 -5.86
C SER A 158 -4.56 5.22 -4.54
N HIS A 159 -4.38 4.53 -3.41
CA HIS A 159 -4.36 5.10 -2.07
C HIS A 159 -3.14 6.00 -1.78
N LEU A 160 -2.07 5.91 -2.59
CA LEU A 160 -0.89 6.78 -2.50
C LEU A 160 -0.93 7.94 -3.50
N LEU A 161 -1.87 7.91 -4.45
CA LEU A 161 -1.98 8.91 -5.50
C LEU A 161 -2.95 10.01 -5.07
N THR A 162 -2.45 11.24 -4.96
CA THR A 162 -3.34 12.41 -4.86
C THR A 162 -4.06 12.60 -6.21
N SER A 163 -5.21 13.27 -6.20
CA SER A 163 -5.96 13.53 -7.45
C SER A 163 -5.13 14.26 -8.50
N GLN A 164 -4.23 15.16 -8.06
CA GLN A 164 -3.30 15.87 -8.92
C GLN A 164 -2.24 14.95 -9.52
N VAL A 165 -1.62 14.07 -8.74
CA VAL A 165 -0.64 13.13 -9.28
C VAL A 165 -1.31 12.13 -10.22
N GLN A 166 -2.52 11.66 -9.88
CA GLN A 166 -3.29 10.72 -10.68
C GLN A 166 -3.63 11.27 -12.08
N SER A 167 -4.01 12.54 -12.18
CA SER A 167 -4.33 13.18 -13.47
C SER A 167 -3.10 13.37 -14.36
N HIS A 168 -1.91 13.50 -13.77
CA HIS A 168 -0.67 13.78 -14.48
C HIS A 168 0.29 12.58 -14.59
N LEU A 169 -0.16 11.35 -14.26
CA LEU A 169 0.69 10.15 -14.34
C LEU A 169 1.32 9.93 -15.73
N ILE A 170 0.56 10.24 -16.79
CA ILE A 170 1.03 10.11 -18.17
C ILE A 170 2.17 11.11 -18.42
N GLU A 171 1.97 12.38 -18.05
CA GLU A 171 2.95 13.45 -18.25
C GLU A 171 4.21 13.22 -17.42
N ALA A 172 4.05 12.72 -16.19
CA ALA A 172 5.15 12.32 -15.33
C ALA A 172 6.03 11.26 -16.02
N ALA A 173 5.41 10.27 -16.67
CA ALA A 173 6.13 9.20 -17.36
C ALA A 173 6.75 9.62 -18.71
N GLN A 174 6.22 10.64 -19.39
CA GLN A 174 6.63 11.00 -20.76
C GLN A 174 8.00 11.68 -20.85
N LEU A 175 8.37 12.53 -19.89
CA LEU A 175 9.59 13.34 -19.98
C LEU A 175 10.84 12.64 -19.43
N SER A 176 10.68 11.57 -18.67
CA SER A 176 11.82 10.87 -18.06
C SER A 176 12.55 9.91 -19.00
N GLN A 177 12.03 9.60 -20.19
CA GLN A 177 12.61 8.60 -21.10
C GLN A 177 12.50 9.07 -22.56
N GLY A 178 13.64 9.27 -23.24
CA GLY A 178 13.69 9.79 -24.61
C GLY A 178 12.93 8.93 -25.64
N ALA A 179 12.35 9.61 -26.64
CA ALA A 179 11.83 9.13 -27.93
C ALA A 179 10.84 7.94 -27.96
N GLY A 180 10.48 7.33 -26.84
CA GLY A 180 9.52 6.22 -26.80
C GLY A 180 8.60 6.35 -25.61
N SER A 181 7.29 6.40 -25.86
CA SER A 181 6.22 6.43 -24.86
C SER A 181 6.15 5.13 -24.05
N ARG A 182 7.19 4.84 -23.26
CA ARG A 182 7.37 3.59 -22.49
C ARG A 182 8.02 3.89 -21.14
N VAL A 183 7.70 3.04 -20.17
CA VAL A 183 8.21 3.11 -18.80
C VAL A 183 9.12 1.92 -18.56
N SER A 184 10.36 2.18 -18.11
CA SER A 184 11.32 1.13 -17.76
C SER A 184 11.06 0.59 -16.35
N PHE A 185 11.47 -0.65 -16.09
CA PHE A 185 11.33 -1.25 -14.75
C PHE A 185 12.02 -0.43 -13.63
N PRO A 186 13.26 0.09 -13.80
CA PRO A 186 13.88 0.92 -12.77
C PRO A 186 13.11 2.21 -12.48
N TYR A 187 12.55 2.86 -13.51
CA TYR A 187 11.69 4.03 -13.32
C TYR A 187 10.43 3.68 -12.53
N PHE A 188 9.77 2.57 -12.88
CA PHE A 188 8.59 2.10 -12.17
C PHE A 188 8.87 1.87 -10.68
N ILE A 189 9.98 1.22 -10.34
CA ILE A 189 10.38 0.98 -8.94
C ILE A 189 10.70 2.28 -8.22
N ALA A 190 11.48 3.18 -8.83
CA ALA A 190 11.80 4.48 -8.24
C ALA A 190 10.53 5.32 -7.99
N PHE A 191 9.57 5.30 -8.92
CA PHE A 191 8.29 6.00 -8.75
C PHE A 191 7.49 5.45 -7.56
N ASN A 192 7.39 4.12 -7.42
CA ASN A 192 6.70 3.49 -6.29
C ASN A 192 7.40 3.79 -4.96
N SER A 193 8.73 3.68 -4.93
CA SER A 193 9.56 3.99 -3.76
C SER A 193 9.41 5.44 -3.33
N LEU A 194 9.41 6.39 -4.27
CA LEU A 194 9.17 7.81 -3.99
C LEU A 194 7.82 8.02 -3.29
N LEU A 195 6.74 7.45 -3.83
CA LEU A 195 5.39 7.58 -3.25
C LEU A 195 5.32 6.99 -1.84
N ASN A 196 5.93 5.82 -1.61
CA ASN A 196 5.98 5.19 -0.29
C ASN A 196 6.77 6.04 0.73
N ASN A 197 7.74 6.85 0.26
CA ASN A 197 8.67 7.61 1.10
C ASN A 197 8.39 9.12 1.15
N MET A 198 7.17 9.58 0.83
CA MET A 198 6.84 11.02 0.82
C MET A 198 7.00 11.72 2.19
N GLU A 199 6.81 11.03 3.31
CA GLU A 199 7.07 11.62 4.64
C GLU A 199 8.58 11.84 4.87
N LEU A 200 9.44 10.96 4.33
CA LEU A 200 10.88 11.17 4.34
C LEU A 200 11.28 12.35 3.44
N VAL A 201 10.69 12.45 2.24
CA VAL A 201 10.87 13.62 1.35
C VAL A 201 10.54 14.92 2.08
N LYS A 202 9.41 14.97 2.77
CA LYS A 202 8.99 16.12 3.58
C LYS A 202 9.98 16.43 4.71
N ARG A 203 10.52 15.42 5.39
CA ARG A 203 11.55 15.62 6.43
C ARG A 203 12.86 16.17 5.85
N ILE A 204 13.28 15.69 4.69
CA ILE A 204 14.47 16.21 3.98
C ILE A 204 14.23 17.68 3.59
N TYR A 205 13.07 17.98 2.98
CA TYR A 205 12.69 19.34 2.61
C TYR A 205 12.73 20.29 3.83
N LEU A 206 12.09 19.90 4.94
CA LEU A 206 12.09 20.71 6.16
C LEU A 206 13.48 20.87 6.79
N ASN A 207 14.41 19.94 6.57
CA ASN A 207 15.78 20.10 7.02
C ASN A 207 16.50 21.16 6.17
N VAL A 208 16.42 21.06 4.82
CA VAL A 208 17.02 22.03 3.90
C VAL A 208 16.53 23.45 4.17
N THR A 209 15.22 23.60 4.42
CA THR A 209 14.60 24.92 4.64
C THR A 209 14.63 25.38 6.09
N ASN A 210 15.27 24.64 7.01
CA ASN A 210 15.23 24.92 8.45
C ASN A 210 13.80 25.12 9.00
N GLY A 211 12.85 24.33 8.49
CA GLY A 211 11.45 24.34 8.91
C GLY A 211 10.52 25.30 8.13
N HIS A 212 11.04 26.11 7.21
CA HIS A 212 10.20 26.97 6.37
C HIS A 212 9.41 26.12 5.36
N ARG A 213 8.10 26.40 5.22
CA ARG A 213 7.18 25.56 4.41
C ARG A 213 6.92 26.08 3.00
N THR A 214 7.45 27.24 2.66
CA THR A 214 7.18 27.95 1.40
C THR A 214 8.45 28.34 0.66
N GLN A 215 9.60 27.91 1.16
CA GLN A 215 10.89 28.21 0.55
C GLN A 215 11.11 27.26 -0.63
N GLU A 216 11.44 27.81 -1.79
CA GLU A 216 11.87 27.02 -2.94
C GLU A 216 13.24 26.40 -2.68
N VAL A 217 13.42 25.17 -3.14
CA VAL A 217 14.64 24.40 -2.94
C VAL A 217 15.07 23.85 -4.29
N SER A 218 16.33 24.05 -4.65
CA SER A 218 16.90 23.48 -5.87
C SER A 218 17.12 21.97 -5.73
N LYS A 219 17.21 21.29 -6.88
CA LYS A 219 17.46 19.85 -6.92
C LYS A 219 18.79 19.48 -6.25
N GLU A 220 19.82 20.30 -6.44
CA GLU A 220 21.15 20.12 -5.85
C GLU A 220 21.11 20.26 -4.32
N GLU A 221 20.42 21.26 -3.79
CA GLU A 221 20.25 21.46 -2.35
C GLU A 221 19.49 20.30 -1.70
N PHE A 222 18.41 19.86 -2.33
CA PHE A 222 17.64 18.71 -1.86
C PHE A 222 18.50 17.43 -1.87
N MET A 223 19.21 17.17 -2.97
CA MET A 223 20.08 15.99 -3.11
C MET A 223 21.18 15.97 -2.05
N HIS A 224 21.82 17.11 -1.79
CA HIS A 224 22.87 17.21 -0.78
C HIS A 224 22.34 16.87 0.62
N SER A 225 21.14 17.36 0.96
CA SER A 225 20.52 16.99 2.25
C SER A 225 20.03 15.54 2.28
N ALA A 226 19.55 15.01 1.15
CA ALA A 226 19.11 13.62 1.06
C ALA A 226 20.28 12.67 1.36
N GLN A 227 21.48 12.93 0.83
CA GLN A 227 22.68 12.12 1.09
C GLN A 227 23.04 12.02 2.59
N ALA A 228 22.77 13.07 3.36
CA ALA A 228 23.07 13.09 4.79
C ALA A 228 22.03 12.35 5.63
N MET A 229 20.80 12.16 5.11
CA MET A 229 19.65 11.68 5.87
C MET A 229 19.09 10.33 5.40
N SER A 230 19.36 9.93 4.15
CA SER A 230 18.70 8.78 3.52
C SER A 230 19.48 8.16 2.37
N GLN A 231 18.98 7.01 1.90
CA GLN A 231 19.40 6.32 0.69
C GLN A 231 18.44 6.60 -0.48
N MET A 232 17.94 7.83 -0.60
CA MET A 232 17.15 8.18 -1.79
C MET A 232 18.03 8.13 -3.04
N THR A 233 17.51 7.48 -4.08
CA THR A 233 18.26 7.35 -5.32
C THR A 233 18.17 8.63 -6.14
N PRO A 234 19.17 8.95 -6.99
CA PRO A 234 19.06 10.11 -7.87
C PRO A 234 17.81 10.08 -8.75
N LEU A 235 17.40 8.89 -9.20
CA LEU A 235 16.19 8.72 -10.02
C LEU A 235 14.90 9.08 -9.27
N GLU A 236 14.80 8.77 -7.97
CA GLU A 236 13.65 9.18 -7.16
C GLU A 236 13.57 10.70 -7.04
N VAL A 237 14.70 11.37 -6.85
CA VAL A 237 14.77 12.83 -6.78
C VAL A 237 14.46 13.45 -8.14
N ASP A 238 14.94 12.86 -9.24
CA ASP A 238 14.60 13.29 -10.59
C ASP A 238 13.08 13.24 -10.82
N ILE A 239 12.43 12.14 -10.44
CA ILE A 239 10.98 11.97 -10.53
C ILE A 239 10.26 13.01 -9.65
N LEU A 240 10.73 13.25 -8.43
CA LEU A 240 10.12 14.22 -7.51
C LEU A 240 10.09 15.62 -8.12
N PHE A 241 11.24 16.11 -8.58
CA PHE A 241 11.34 17.45 -9.18
C PHE A 241 10.55 17.54 -10.48
N HIS A 242 10.53 16.48 -11.28
CA HIS A 242 9.71 16.41 -12.48
C HIS A 242 8.20 16.52 -12.17
N LEU A 243 7.73 15.82 -11.13
CA LEU A 243 6.35 15.97 -10.65
C LEU A 243 6.06 17.39 -10.16
N CYS A 244 7.00 18.01 -9.44
CA CYS A 244 6.86 19.40 -9.02
C CYS A 244 6.71 20.34 -10.23
N ASP A 245 7.53 20.18 -11.27
CA ASP A 245 7.48 21.04 -12.45
C ASP A 245 6.13 20.95 -13.17
N ILE A 246 5.59 19.73 -13.36
CA ILE A 246 4.27 19.52 -13.97
C ILE A 246 3.16 20.18 -13.15
N LEU A 247 3.21 20.02 -11.82
CA LEU A 247 2.17 20.53 -10.93
C LEU A 247 2.22 22.06 -10.76
N HIS A 248 3.39 22.69 -10.92
CA HIS A 248 3.52 24.15 -10.89
C HIS A 248 3.20 24.80 -12.25
N GLN A 249 3.40 24.11 -13.37
CA GLN A 249 3.02 24.62 -14.69
C GLN A 249 1.50 24.64 -14.93
N THR A 250 0.73 23.93 -14.10
CA THR A 250 -0.73 23.82 -14.21
C THR A 250 -1.51 24.76 -13.26
N GLY A 251 -0.84 25.75 -12.67
CA GLY A 251 -1.43 26.77 -11.77
C GLY A 251 -1.17 28.20 -12.21
#